data_AF-A0A0M2HBJ5-F1
#
_entry.id   AF-A0A0M2HBJ5-F1
#
_cell.length_a   1.000
_cell.length_b   1.000
_cell.length_c   1.000
_cell.angle_alpha   90.00
_cell.angle_beta   90.00
_cell.angle_gamma   90.00
#
_symmetry.space_group_name_H-M   'P 1'
#
loop_
_entity.id
_entity.type
_entity.pdbx_description
1 polymer ?
#
loop_
_entity_poly.entity_id
_entity_poly.type
_entity_poly.pdbx_seq_one_letter_code
_entity_poly.pdbx_strand_id
1 'polypeptide(L)'
;MTTTAPAPLTDSGSTPPVDTRRRRRRRLTLGISAGILTIVLVLGGVWWFTGFSFLGARYGDDSVLFDDFDGAAGDKPNPDVWSIQTGGGGWGNEELQEYTEDAVALDGDGNLVITATVPEDGTQPTSGRITSHGKWSFSFGRLSARIKLPEGQGLLPAFWLLGDNIDRVGWPAAGEVDIIETPNTTSRSTHHLHGPTGITNKWSLNEGYDMPVPLADGFHVYTVEKQEGRIIMAIDDQIVMDVEEWDVPVPGRWVFDAPTHALFSLAVGGNWPGDPDASTPVVNEMVIDWMSFTPADQLGDTPIGSLGEVTR
;
A
#
# COMPACT_ATOMS: atom_id res chain seq x y z
N MET A 1 -39.92 -57.02 20.44
CA MET A 1 -39.27 -58.30 20.79
C MET A 1 -37.96 -58.34 20.02
N THR A 2 -36.75 -58.42 20.57
CA THR A 2 -36.20 -58.42 21.94
C THR A 2 -34.69 -58.57 21.71
N THR A 3 -33.87 -57.62 22.22
CA THR A 3 -32.67 -57.86 23.08
C THR A 3 -31.58 -58.81 22.54
N THR A 4 -30.27 -58.69 22.76
CA THR A 4 -29.47 -58.23 23.90
C THR A 4 -28.00 -58.48 23.53
N ALA A 5 -27.07 -57.63 23.97
CA ALA A 5 -25.68 -58.05 24.21
C ALA A 5 -25.62 -58.98 25.45
N PRO A 6 -24.54 -59.75 25.69
CA PRO A 6 -23.51 -59.23 26.60
C PRO A 6 -22.05 -59.74 26.35
N ALA A 7 -21.09 -59.07 26.99
CA ALA A 7 -19.69 -59.49 27.24
C ALA A 7 -19.61 -60.31 28.58
N PRO A 8 -18.46 -60.45 29.29
CA PRO A 8 -17.03 -60.80 29.01
C PRO A 8 -16.57 -62.01 29.90
N LEU A 9 -15.25 -62.29 30.07
CA LEU A 9 -14.54 -62.83 31.28
C LEU A 9 -13.03 -63.04 30.90
N THR A 10 -12.03 -62.26 31.39
CA THR A 10 -11.17 -62.40 32.62
C THR A 10 -10.23 -63.62 32.60
N ASP A 11 -9.00 -63.72 33.13
CA ASP A 11 -8.12 -62.97 34.07
C ASP A 11 -6.72 -63.62 33.94
N SER A 12 -5.56 -62.96 34.05
CA SER A 12 -4.73 -62.84 35.27
C SER A 12 -3.27 -62.65 34.78
N GLY A 13 -2.36 -61.85 35.31
CA GLY A 13 -2.20 -61.28 36.64
C GLY A 13 -0.86 -61.75 37.22
N SER A 14 0.20 -60.93 37.16
CA SER A 14 1.22 -60.76 38.22
C SER A 14 2.45 -59.93 37.78
N THR A 15 2.76 -58.91 38.58
CA THR A 15 3.98 -58.08 38.68
C THR A 15 4.49 -58.20 40.14
N PRO A 16 5.54 -57.50 40.60
CA PRO A 16 6.95 -57.33 40.17
C PRO A 16 7.90 -57.77 41.34
N PRO A 17 9.19 -57.33 41.46
CA PRO A 17 9.44 -56.03 42.11
C PRO A 17 10.68 -55.23 41.62
N VAL A 18 10.66 -53.96 42.00
CA VAL A 18 11.76 -52.98 42.02
C VAL A 18 12.55 -53.17 43.32
N ASP A 19 13.89 -53.00 43.29
CA ASP A 19 14.65 -52.66 44.49
C ASP A 19 15.82 -51.70 44.18
N THR A 20 16.36 -51.12 45.24
CA THR A 20 16.59 -49.70 45.43
C THR A 20 18.07 -49.35 45.68
N ARG A 21 18.34 -48.04 45.59
CA ARG A 21 19.56 -47.31 45.98
C ARG A 21 20.23 -47.83 47.25
N ARG A 22 21.58 -47.82 47.31
CA ARG A 22 22.37 -46.98 48.27
C ARG A 22 23.92 -47.11 48.21
N ARG A 23 24.56 -45.94 48.04
CA ARG A 23 25.65 -45.30 48.83
C ARG A 23 27.05 -45.94 48.99
N ARG A 24 28.10 -45.18 48.60
CA ARG A 24 29.08 -44.44 49.46
C ARG A 24 30.19 -43.82 48.58
N ARG A 25 30.32 -42.48 48.45
CA ARG A 25 31.15 -41.50 49.21
C ARG A 25 32.69 -41.74 49.27
N ARG A 26 33.47 -40.84 48.64
CA ARG A 26 34.65 -40.04 49.12
C ARG A 26 35.29 -39.33 47.89
N ARG A 27 35.33 -37.97 47.77
CA ARG A 27 36.40 -36.98 48.17
C ARG A 27 37.82 -37.48 47.81
N LEU A 28 38.76 -36.76 47.17
CA LEU A 28 39.05 -35.32 47.05
C LEU A 28 40.18 -35.09 45.98
N THR A 29 40.25 -33.87 45.41
CA THR A 29 41.44 -33.06 44.99
C THR A 29 42.28 -33.30 43.73
N LEU A 30 42.37 -32.19 42.96
CA LEU A 30 43.50 -31.50 42.30
C LEU A 30 44.34 -32.16 41.20
N GLY A 31 44.45 -31.45 40.08
CA GLY A 31 45.51 -31.61 39.08
C GLY A 31 45.34 -30.68 37.88
N ILE A 32 45.77 -29.42 38.00
CA ILE A 32 46.14 -28.60 36.83
C ILE A 32 47.52 -29.08 36.41
N SER A 33 47.67 -29.53 35.16
CA SER A 33 48.97 -29.68 34.50
C SER A 33 48.81 -29.53 33.00
N ALA A 34 49.57 -28.58 32.46
CA ALA A 34 49.64 -28.19 31.07
C ALA A 34 50.13 -29.32 30.16
N GLY A 35 49.69 -29.30 28.89
CA GLY A 35 50.20 -30.24 27.90
C GLY A 35 49.73 -29.97 26.46
N ILE A 36 50.48 -29.11 25.77
CA ILE A 36 50.84 -29.25 24.34
C ILE A 36 49.73 -28.97 23.30
N LEU A 37 49.77 -27.73 22.82
CA LEU A 37 49.77 -27.29 21.41
C LEU A 37 49.50 -28.37 20.33
N THR A 38 48.33 -28.29 19.71
CA THR A 38 48.15 -28.71 18.30
C THR A 38 47.58 -27.53 17.53
N ILE A 39 48.46 -26.77 16.88
CA ILE A 39 48.10 -25.81 15.85
C ILE A 39 47.64 -26.65 14.64
N VAL A 40 46.34 -26.64 14.35
CA VAL A 40 45.84 -27.02 13.04
C VAL A 40 45.51 -25.73 12.32
N LEU A 41 46.44 -25.32 11.45
CA LEU A 41 46.19 -24.34 10.39
C LEU A 41 45.23 -24.99 9.38
N VAL A 42 43.94 -24.66 9.48
CA VAL A 42 43.04 -24.74 8.32
C VAL A 42 43.00 -23.35 7.69
N LEU A 43 43.84 -23.18 6.68
CA LEU A 43 43.69 -22.14 5.66
C LEU A 43 42.44 -22.46 4.86
N GLY A 44 41.44 -21.57 4.87
CA GLY A 44 40.32 -21.64 3.94
C GLY A 44 39.05 -20.99 4.46
N GLY A 45 38.80 -19.76 4.00
CA GLY A 45 37.42 -19.24 3.92
C GLY A 45 36.97 -18.33 5.06
N VAL A 46 37.68 -17.21 5.27
CA VAL A 46 37.00 -16.02 5.80
C VAL A 46 36.59 -15.18 4.59
N TRP A 47 35.44 -15.54 4.00
CA TRP A 47 34.71 -14.60 3.17
C TRP A 47 34.28 -13.46 4.09
N TRP A 48 34.93 -12.31 3.95
CA TRP A 48 34.38 -11.06 4.43
C TRP A 48 33.08 -10.84 3.66
N PHE A 49 31.96 -11.21 4.27
CA PHE A 49 30.69 -10.57 3.96
C PHE A 49 30.84 -9.12 4.42
N THR A 50 31.30 -8.25 3.53
CA THR A 50 30.83 -6.87 3.53
C THR A 50 29.34 -6.97 3.21
N GLY A 51 28.54 -7.15 4.26
CA GLY A 51 27.14 -6.79 4.20
C GLY A 51 27.12 -5.30 3.90
N PHE A 52 27.03 -4.94 2.62
CA PHE A 52 26.32 -3.74 2.24
C PHE A 52 24.89 -3.96 2.70
N SER A 53 24.62 -3.60 3.95
CA SER A 53 23.29 -3.21 4.32
C SER A 53 22.97 -1.99 3.46
N PHE A 54 22.32 -2.22 2.33
CA PHE A 54 21.36 -1.23 1.85
C PHE A 54 20.26 -1.19 2.92
N LEU A 55 20.53 -0.47 4.01
CA LEU A 55 19.47 0.19 4.73
C LEU A 55 19.01 1.29 3.76
N GLY A 56 18.15 0.93 2.82
CA GLY A 56 17.26 1.92 2.23
C GLY A 56 16.58 2.59 3.41
N ALA A 57 16.71 3.92 3.51
CA ALA A 57 16.04 4.67 4.55
C ALA A 57 14.54 4.36 4.41
N ARG A 58 13.95 3.66 5.38
CA ARG A 58 12.50 3.66 5.51
C ARG A 58 12.14 5.07 5.95
N TYR A 59 11.63 5.87 5.03
CA TYR A 59 11.00 7.14 5.38
C TYR A 59 9.83 6.79 6.31
N GLY A 60 9.94 7.17 7.59
CA GLY A 60 8.89 6.98 8.60
C GLY A 60 7.94 8.17 8.62
N ASP A 61 6.93 8.08 9.49
CA ASP A 61 5.89 9.11 9.73
C ASP A 61 6.47 10.51 10.07
N ASP A 62 7.74 10.58 10.46
CA ASP A 62 8.37 11.77 11.04
C ASP A 62 9.16 12.63 10.03
N SER A 63 9.29 12.18 8.78
CA SER A 63 10.09 12.88 7.76
C SER A 63 9.23 13.50 6.67
N VAL A 64 9.44 14.79 6.41
CA VAL A 64 8.97 15.45 5.19
C VAL A 64 9.51 14.69 3.98
N LEU A 65 8.62 14.41 3.02
CA LEU A 65 8.97 13.80 1.74
C LEU A 65 8.58 14.77 0.63
N PHE A 66 9.45 14.91 -0.36
CA PHE A 66 9.17 15.60 -1.60
C PHE A 66 9.76 14.79 -2.75
N ASP A 67 8.95 14.51 -3.75
CA ASP A 67 9.33 13.84 -5.00
C ASP A 67 8.89 14.76 -6.13
N ASP A 68 9.86 15.37 -6.82
CA ASP A 68 9.67 16.26 -7.98
C ASP A 68 9.70 15.50 -9.30
N PHE A 69 9.91 14.17 -9.26
CA PHE A 69 10.00 13.32 -10.43
C PHE A 69 11.02 13.82 -11.49
N ASP A 70 12.09 14.50 -11.03
CA ASP A 70 13.20 14.90 -11.89
C ASP A 70 14.02 13.68 -12.34
N GLY A 71 14.30 13.60 -13.64
CA GLY A 71 15.10 12.53 -14.24
C GLY A 71 15.11 12.63 -15.76
N ALA A 72 15.83 11.72 -16.44
CA ALA A 72 15.81 11.70 -17.90
C ALA A 72 14.53 11.07 -18.43
N ALA A 73 14.11 11.47 -19.63
CA ALA A 73 12.97 10.85 -20.31
C ALA A 73 13.15 9.31 -20.42
N GLY A 74 12.18 8.55 -19.93
CA GLY A 74 12.21 7.09 -19.90
C GLY A 74 12.76 6.47 -18.62
N ASP A 75 13.35 7.27 -17.71
CA ASP A 75 13.75 6.78 -16.39
C ASP A 75 12.54 6.34 -15.57
N LYS A 76 12.76 5.50 -14.57
CA LYS A 76 11.72 5.05 -13.63
C LYS A 76 11.65 5.98 -12.41
N PRO A 77 10.49 6.10 -11.74
CA PRO A 77 10.37 6.91 -10.53
C PRO A 77 11.31 6.40 -9.44
N ASN A 78 11.60 7.28 -8.47
CA ASN A 78 12.55 7.01 -7.38
C ASN A 78 12.29 5.64 -6.73
N PRO A 79 13.21 4.66 -6.87
CA PRO A 79 12.99 3.31 -6.38
C PRO A 79 13.07 3.20 -4.86
N ASP A 80 13.52 4.22 -4.14
CA ASP A 80 13.46 4.24 -2.68
C ASP A 80 12.06 4.59 -2.16
N VAL A 81 11.20 5.17 -3.01
CA VAL A 81 9.80 5.51 -2.68
C VAL A 81 8.83 4.60 -3.40
N TRP A 82 9.03 4.35 -4.69
CA TRP A 82 8.01 3.75 -5.56
C TRP A 82 8.36 2.35 -6.06
N SER A 83 7.37 1.47 -6.09
CA SER A 83 7.39 0.19 -6.80
C SER A 83 6.33 0.19 -7.88
N ILE A 84 6.65 -0.32 -9.06
CA ILE A 84 5.67 -0.54 -10.13
C ILE A 84 4.97 -1.87 -9.88
N GLN A 85 3.63 -1.88 -9.94
CA GLN A 85 2.84 -3.10 -9.88
C GLN A 85 2.46 -3.51 -11.30
N THR A 86 2.74 -4.76 -11.64
CA THR A 86 2.43 -5.34 -12.94
C THR A 86 1.34 -6.40 -12.82
N GLY A 87 0.62 -6.66 -13.90
CA GLY A 87 -0.40 -7.69 -13.95
C GLY A 87 -1.75 -7.16 -14.43
N GLY A 88 -2.52 -8.02 -15.07
CA GLY A 88 -3.94 -7.85 -15.33
C GLY A 88 -4.80 -8.72 -14.43
N GLY A 89 -5.96 -9.15 -14.93
CA GLY A 89 -6.90 -9.97 -14.18
C GLY A 89 -7.90 -9.16 -13.35
N GLY A 90 -7.98 -7.85 -13.61
CA GLY A 90 -9.11 -7.03 -13.23
C GLY A 90 -9.15 -6.55 -11.79
N TRP A 91 -8.09 -6.74 -11.00
CA TRP A 91 -7.82 -6.02 -9.75
C TRP A 91 -8.98 -5.86 -8.74
N GLY A 92 -9.97 -6.77 -8.78
CA GLY A 92 -11.18 -6.73 -7.95
C GLY A 92 -12.38 -6.01 -8.55
N ASN A 93 -12.21 -5.31 -9.68
CA ASN A 93 -13.20 -4.41 -10.28
C ASN A 93 -13.51 -4.70 -11.76
N GLU A 94 -13.10 -5.87 -12.27
CA GLU A 94 -13.26 -6.26 -13.69
C GLU A 94 -12.50 -5.35 -14.67
N GLU A 95 -11.42 -4.73 -14.19
CA GLU A 95 -10.54 -3.88 -15.01
C GLU A 95 -9.92 -4.65 -16.19
N LEU A 96 -9.76 -3.98 -17.33
CA LEU A 96 -9.32 -4.59 -18.59
C LEU A 96 -7.83 -4.44 -18.86
N GLN A 97 -7.13 -3.50 -18.23
CA GLN A 97 -5.71 -3.31 -18.52
C GLN A 97 -4.83 -4.44 -17.97
N GLU A 98 -3.71 -4.67 -18.64
CA GLU A 98 -2.50 -5.24 -18.04
C GLU A 98 -1.63 -4.08 -17.54
N TYR A 99 -1.35 -4.01 -16.23
CA TYR A 99 -0.37 -3.05 -15.74
C TYR A 99 1.05 -3.50 -16.12
N THR A 100 1.87 -2.60 -16.67
CA THR A 100 3.23 -2.91 -17.14
C THR A 100 4.26 -1.90 -16.64
N GLU A 101 5.53 -2.31 -16.61
CA GLU A 101 6.62 -1.41 -16.26
C GLU A 101 6.81 -0.29 -17.30
N ASP A 102 6.62 -0.61 -18.58
CA ASP A 102 6.84 0.33 -19.70
C ASP A 102 5.84 1.49 -19.74
N ALA A 103 4.66 1.30 -19.13
CA ALA A 103 3.63 2.33 -19.01
C ALA A 103 3.90 3.38 -17.91
N VAL A 104 5.02 3.26 -17.19
CA VAL A 104 5.43 4.18 -16.13
C VAL A 104 6.83 4.71 -16.43
N ALA A 105 6.96 6.02 -16.65
CA ALA A 105 8.25 6.64 -16.92
C ALA A 105 8.26 8.13 -16.56
N LEU A 106 9.45 8.67 -16.32
CA LEU A 106 9.67 10.12 -16.27
C LEU A 106 9.68 10.69 -17.69
N ASP A 107 9.19 11.91 -17.87
CA ASP A 107 9.13 12.56 -19.18
C ASP A 107 10.39 13.36 -19.57
N GLY A 108 11.27 13.63 -18.61
CA GLY A 108 12.46 14.48 -18.81
C GLY A 108 12.25 15.96 -18.51
N ASP A 109 11.03 16.36 -18.18
CA ASP A 109 10.59 17.74 -17.92
C ASP A 109 10.11 17.94 -16.47
N GLY A 110 10.48 17.01 -15.58
CA GLY A 110 10.14 17.01 -14.15
C GLY A 110 8.73 16.52 -13.89
N ASN A 111 8.28 15.49 -14.60
CA ASN A 111 7.03 14.79 -14.28
C ASN A 111 7.18 13.27 -14.40
N LEU A 112 6.42 12.57 -13.57
CA LEU A 112 6.08 11.16 -13.76
C LEU A 112 4.86 11.06 -14.69
N VAL A 113 4.92 10.17 -15.67
CA VAL A 113 3.82 9.86 -16.57
C VAL A 113 3.40 8.41 -16.41
N ILE A 114 2.10 8.21 -16.18
CA ILE A 114 1.42 6.92 -16.28
C ILE A 114 0.61 6.92 -17.57
N THR A 115 0.96 6.04 -18.51
CA THR A 115 0.35 5.99 -19.84
C THR A 115 -0.54 4.75 -20.00
N ALA A 116 -1.83 4.97 -20.24
CA ALA A 116 -2.72 3.91 -20.71
C ALA A 116 -2.76 3.88 -22.24
N THR A 117 -2.55 2.70 -22.81
CA THR A 117 -2.77 2.46 -24.25
C THR A 117 -4.02 1.61 -24.43
N VAL A 118 -5.00 2.13 -25.18
CA VAL A 118 -6.30 1.51 -25.48
C VAL A 118 -6.39 1.24 -26.98
N PRO A 119 -6.05 0.03 -27.45
CA PRO A 119 -6.04 -0.28 -28.87
C PRO A 119 -7.44 -0.29 -29.51
N GLU A 120 -7.58 0.32 -30.69
CA GLU A 120 -8.85 0.32 -31.46
C GLU A 120 -9.28 -1.07 -31.94
N ASP A 121 -8.32 -2.00 -32.07
CA ASP A 121 -8.56 -3.37 -32.54
C ASP A 121 -9.11 -4.30 -31.44
N GLY A 122 -9.35 -3.76 -30.24
CA GLY A 122 -9.89 -4.50 -29.10
C GLY A 122 -8.87 -5.43 -28.44
N THR A 123 -7.58 -5.31 -28.77
CA THR A 123 -6.53 -6.00 -28.01
C THR A 123 -6.44 -5.47 -26.57
N GLN A 124 -5.87 -6.27 -25.67
CA GLN A 124 -5.80 -5.96 -24.25
C GLN A 124 -5.12 -4.59 -24.03
N PRO A 125 -5.79 -3.64 -23.34
CA PRO A 125 -5.16 -2.38 -22.96
C PRO A 125 -3.95 -2.59 -22.05
N THR A 126 -3.01 -1.67 -22.07
CA THR A 126 -1.92 -1.58 -21.09
C THR A 126 -2.03 -0.30 -20.29
N SER A 127 -1.53 -0.29 -19.07
CA SER A 127 -1.44 0.93 -18.26
C SER A 127 -0.38 0.82 -17.17
N GLY A 128 -0.24 1.84 -16.33
CA GLY A 128 0.68 1.85 -15.19
C GLY A 128 -0.04 1.96 -13.84
N ARG A 129 0.58 1.37 -12.82
CA ARG A 129 0.22 1.47 -11.42
C ARG A 129 1.48 1.46 -10.57
N ILE A 130 1.64 2.44 -9.70
CA ILE A 130 2.75 2.49 -8.74
C ILE A 130 2.25 2.60 -7.31
N THR A 131 3.07 2.11 -6.38
CA THR A 131 2.78 2.11 -4.94
C THR A 131 4.02 2.40 -4.13
N SER A 132 3.86 3.07 -3.00
CA SER A 132 4.92 3.21 -2.00
C SER A 132 4.96 2.09 -0.96
N HIS A 133 4.12 1.05 -1.10
CA HIS A 133 4.03 -0.07 -0.17
C HIS A 133 5.39 -0.71 0.12
N GLY A 134 5.69 -0.91 1.40
CA GLY A 134 6.96 -1.49 1.87
C GLY A 134 8.18 -0.57 1.77
N LYS A 135 8.01 0.66 1.24
CA LYS A 135 9.06 1.67 1.05
C LYS A 135 8.81 2.92 1.88
N TRP A 136 7.62 3.51 1.72
CA TRP A 136 7.17 4.70 2.46
C TRP A 136 5.68 4.61 2.80
N SER A 137 5.36 4.91 4.06
CA SER A 137 4.00 5.01 4.59
C SER A 137 3.93 6.04 5.72
N PHE A 138 2.74 6.57 5.99
CA PHE A 138 2.49 7.59 7.03
C PHE A 138 1.15 7.35 7.73
N SER A 139 1.03 7.75 8.99
CA SER A 139 -0.23 7.65 9.74
C SER A 139 -0.97 8.97 9.74
N PHE A 140 -0.26 10.06 10.03
CA PHE A 140 -0.84 11.39 10.19
C PHE A 140 -0.01 12.48 9.54
N GLY A 141 -0.68 13.48 8.99
CA GLY A 141 -0.05 14.58 8.27
C GLY A 141 -0.79 14.89 6.98
N ARG A 142 -0.17 15.73 6.15
CA ARG A 142 -0.74 16.18 4.88
C ARG A 142 0.07 15.61 3.74
N LEU A 143 -0.61 14.92 2.83
CA LEU A 143 -0.07 14.48 1.56
C LEU A 143 -0.76 15.25 0.43
N SER A 144 0.02 15.88 -0.43
CA SER A 144 -0.45 16.59 -1.61
C SER A 144 0.28 16.08 -2.85
N ALA A 145 -0.42 16.01 -3.98
CA ALA A 145 0.18 15.76 -5.27
C ALA A 145 -0.41 16.69 -6.33
N ARG A 146 0.44 17.21 -7.22
CA ARG A 146 0.02 18.02 -8.36
C ARG A 146 -0.09 17.14 -9.59
N ILE A 147 -1.31 16.94 -10.07
CA ILE A 147 -1.63 15.94 -11.09
C ILE A 147 -2.46 16.57 -12.20
N LYS A 148 -2.21 16.18 -13.43
CA LYS A 148 -3.13 16.36 -14.56
C LYS A 148 -3.72 15.00 -14.90
N LEU A 149 -5.04 14.89 -14.82
CA LEU A 149 -5.77 13.64 -15.08
C LEU A 149 -6.15 13.53 -16.57
N PRO A 150 -6.21 12.32 -17.14
CA PRO A 150 -6.88 12.09 -18.41
C PRO A 150 -8.40 11.99 -18.20
N GLU A 151 -9.16 12.09 -19.29
CA GLU A 151 -10.57 11.74 -19.33
C GLU A 151 -10.95 11.06 -20.64
N GLY A 152 -12.05 10.31 -20.62
CA GLY A 152 -12.51 9.50 -21.74
C GLY A 152 -13.25 8.26 -21.24
N GLN A 153 -14.22 7.80 -22.04
CA GLN A 153 -15.00 6.61 -21.71
C GLN A 153 -14.09 5.42 -21.38
N GLY A 154 -14.41 4.71 -20.31
CA GLY A 154 -13.66 3.56 -19.81
C GLY A 154 -12.41 3.90 -19.00
N LEU A 155 -12.04 5.17 -18.83
CA LEU A 155 -10.88 5.53 -18.02
C LEU A 155 -11.25 5.77 -16.55
N LEU A 156 -10.37 5.34 -15.66
CA LEU A 156 -10.44 5.61 -14.22
C LEU A 156 -9.04 5.92 -13.68
N PRO A 157 -8.58 7.18 -13.77
CA PRO A 157 -7.40 7.62 -13.02
C PRO A 157 -7.71 7.71 -11.53
N ALA A 158 -6.73 7.36 -10.70
CA ALA A 158 -6.84 7.39 -9.25
C ALA A 158 -5.54 7.82 -8.56
N PHE A 159 -5.69 8.66 -7.53
CA PHE A 159 -4.68 8.89 -6.50
C PHE A 159 -5.31 8.55 -5.15
N TRP A 160 -4.71 7.59 -4.44
CA TRP A 160 -5.37 6.93 -3.32
C TRP A 160 -4.36 6.34 -2.34
N LEU A 161 -4.85 5.97 -1.16
CA LEU A 161 -4.06 5.36 -0.10
C LEU A 161 -4.65 4.01 0.29
N LEU A 162 -3.77 3.10 0.71
CA LEU A 162 -4.17 1.80 1.25
C LEU A 162 -3.41 1.54 2.55
N GLY A 163 -4.06 0.89 3.51
CA GLY A 163 -3.43 0.52 4.78
C GLY A 163 -2.18 -0.32 4.57
N ASP A 164 -1.06 0.09 5.19
CA ASP A 164 0.25 -0.56 5.03
C ASP A 164 0.31 -1.96 5.66
N ASN A 165 -0.73 -2.33 6.41
CA ASN A 165 -0.92 -3.66 6.97
C ASN A 165 -1.74 -4.60 6.06
N ILE A 166 -2.00 -4.22 4.80
CA ILE A 166 -2.85 -4.94 3.85
C ILE A 166 -2.49 -6.42 3.72
N ASP A 167 -1.20 -6.76 3.63
CA ASP A 167 -0.75 -8.14 3.51
C ASP A 167 -1.09 -9.01 4.73
N ARG A 168 -1.31 -8.38 5.89
CA ARG A 168 -1.63 -9.06 7.15
C ARG A 168 -3.13 -9.19 7.37
N VAL A 169 -3.90 -8.15 7.08
CA VAL A 169 -5.33 -8.08 7.47
C VAL A 169 -6.29 -8.17 6.29
N GLY A 170 -5.79 -7.95 5.06
CA GLY A 170 -6.59 -7.92 3.84
C GLY A 170 -7.50 -6.70 3.73
N TRP A 171 -8.06 -6.51 2.55
CA TRP A 171 -9.10 -5.52 2.31
C TRP A 171 -10.48 -6.11 2.71
N PRO A 172 -11.41 -5.33 3.29
CA PRO A 172 -11.35 -3.88 3.57
C PRO A 172 -10.75 -3.54 4.95
N ALA A 173 -10.25 -4.53 5.70
CA ALA A 173 -9.80 -4.33 7.07
C ALA A 173 -8.57 -3.42 7.21
N ALA A 174 -7.77 -3.32 6.15
CA ALA A 174 -6.63 -2.40 6.09
C ALA A 174 -7.05 -0.92 5.97
N GLY A 175 -8.25 -0.65 5.47
CA GLY A 175 -8.69 0.70 5.12
C GLY A 175 -8.17 1.15 3.75
N GLU A 176 -8.99 1.93 3.06
CA GLU A 176 -8.71 2.55 1.76
C GLU A 176 -9.24 3.99 1.76
N VAL A 177 -8.44 4.91 1.23
CA VAL A 177 -8.75 6.35 1.18
C VAL A 177 -8.50 6.84 -0.23
N ASP A 178 -9.57 7.06 -0.98
CA ASP A 178 -9.51 7.46 -2.39
C ASP A 178 -9.60 8.98 -2.49
N ILE A 179 -8.44 9.61 -2.67
CA ILE A 179 -8.27 11.06 -2.64
C ILE A 179 -8.90 11.69 -3.87
N ILE A 180 -8.77 11.03 -5.02
CA ILE A 180 -9.47 11.40 -6.25
C ILE A 180 -9.63 10.17 -7.15
N GLU A 181 -10.86 9.97 -7.60
CA GLU A 181 -11.22 9.09 -8.72
C GLU A 181 -12.15 9.86 -9.67
N THR A 182 -11.97 9.68 -10.99
CA THR A 182 -12.81 10.33 -12.01
C THR A 182 -13.19 9.34 -13.11
N PRO A 183 -14.24 8.51 -12.92
CA PRO A 183 -14.68 7.58 -13.96
C PRO A 183 -15.20 8.34 -15.18
N ASN A 184 -14.60 8.08 -16.34
CA ASN A 184 -14.98 8.60 -17.66
C ASN A 184 -14.78 10.11 -17.88
N THR A 185 -15.12 10.95 -16.91
CA THR A 185 -15.10 12.41 -17.02
C THR A 185 -14.47 13.05 -15.81
N THR A 186 -13.72 14.12 -16.04
CA THR A 186 -13.13 14.94 -14.99
C THR A 186 -13.96 16.17 -14.63
N SER A 187 -15.17 16.30 -15.18
CA SER A 187 -16.14 17.33 -14.78
C SER A 187 -16.76 17.08 -13.40
N ARG A 188 -16.52 15.89 -12.81
CA ARG A 188 -16.95 15.53 -11.47
C ARG A 188 -15.83 14.77 -10.77
N SER A 189 -15.47 15.20 -9.56
CA SER A 189 -14.57 14.45 -8.69
C SER A 189 -15.36 13.49 -7.81
N THR A 190 -14.74 12.38 -7.43
CA THR A 190 -15.27 11.46 -6.44
C THR A 190 -14.20 11.06 -5.43
N HIS A 191 -14.65 10.86 -4.20
CA HIS A 191 -13.81 10.65 -3.03
C HIS A 191 -14.44 9.55 -2.19
N HIS A 192 -13.64 8.58 -1.74
CA HIS A 192 -14.16 7.42 -1.04
C HIS A 192 -13.33 7.09 0.22
N LEU A 193 -14.03 6.55 1.21
CA LEU A 193 -13.44 5.83 2.32
C LEU A 193 -14.04 4.43 2.35
N HIS A 194 -13.19 3.41 2.32
CA HIS A 194 -13.62 2.02 2.54
C HIS A 194 -13.01 1.48 3.83
N GLY A 195 -13.86 0.87 4.65
CA GLY A 195 -13.44 0.25 5.91
C GLY A 195 -14.27 -0.97 6.27
N PRO A 196 -13.91 -1.70 7.32
CA PRO A 196 -14.55 -2.97 7.67
C PRO A 196 -15.82 -2.78 8.51
N THR A 197 -16.89 -3.51 8.16
CA THR A 197 -17.99 -3.86 9.09
C THR A 197 -17.77 -5.23 9.75
N GLY A 198 -16.74 -5.96 9.32
CA GLY A 198 -16.35 -7.28 9.81
C GLY A 198 -14.95 -7.66 9.30
N ILE A 199 -14.68 -8.95 9.06
CA ILE A 199 -13.41 -9.37 8.41
C ILE A 199 -13.49 -9.17 6.89
N THR A 200 -14.58 -9.61 6.26
CA THR A 200 -14.76 -9.58 4.79
C THR A 200 -15.75 -8.53 4.31
N ASN A 201 -16.61 -8.04 5.20
CA ASN A 201 -17.65 -7.07 4.84
C ASN A 201 -17.12 -5.65 4.99
N LYS A 202 -17.52 -4.78 4.05
CA LYS A 202 -17.14 -3.37 4.05
C LYS A 202 -18.29 -2.44 4.41
N TRP A 203 -17.94 -1.24 4.86
CA TRP A 203 -18.75 -0.04 4.73
C TRP A 203 -18.05 0.89 3.73
N SER A 204 -18.77 1.88 3.24
CA SER A 204 -18.19 2.92 2.38
C SER A 204 -18.86 4.25 2.66
N LEU A 205 -18.06 5.31 2.69
CA LEU A 205 -18.54 6.69 2.62
C LEU A 205 -17.98 7.30 1.35
N ASN A 206 -18.79 8.10 0.68
CA ASN A 206 -18.40 8.70 -0.57
C ASN A 206 -19.00 10.08 -0.73
N GLU A 207 -18.21 10.97 -1.31
CA GLU A 207 -18.63 12.31 -1.71
C GLU A 207 -18.27 12.53 -3.18
N GLY A 208 -19.02 13.40 -3.84
CA GLY A 208 -18.72 13.77 -5.21
C GLY A 208 -19.06 15.22 -5.50
N TYR A 209 -18.15 15.91 -6.19
CA TYR A 209 -18.22 17.34 -6.40
C TYR A 209 -18.20 17.65 -7.89
N ASP A 210 -19.13 18.49 -8.36
CA ASP A 210 -19.13 18.95 -9.76
C ASP A 210 -18.09 20.06 -9.91
N MET A 211 -17.11 19.85 -10.78
CA MET A 211 -16.01 20.77 -10.97
C MET A 211 -16.43 21.95 -11.86
N PRO A 212 -15.97 23.18 -11.57
CA PRO A 212 -16.28 24.35 -12.40
C PRO A 212 -15.65 24.27 -13.79
N VAL A 213 -14.56 23.53 -13.93
CA VAL A 213 -13.88 23.17 -15.18
C VAL A 213 -13.44 21.69 -15.07
N PRO A 214 -13.38 20.94 -16.19
CA PRO A 214 -12.84 19.58 -16.17
C PRO A 214 -11.40 19.55 -15.63
N LEU A 215 -11.10 18.62 -14.72
CA LEU A 215 -9.74 18.47 -14.16
C LEU A 215 -8.69 18.03 -15.21
N ALA A 216 -9.12 17.56 -16.38
CA ALA A 216 -8.23 17.24 -17.50
C ALA A 216 -7.67 18.49 -18.22
N ASP A 217 -8.25 19.68 -18.00
CA ASP A 217 -7.83 20.92 -18.66
C ASP A 217 -6.46 21.42 -18.16
N GLY A 218 -6.02 20.98 -16.99
CA GLY A 218 -4.78 21.45 -16.38
C GLY A 218 -4.29 20.58 -15.23
N PHE A 219 -3.23 21.04 -14.58
CA PHE A 219 -2.78 20.45 -13.33
C PHE A 219 -3.56 21.04 -12.16
N HIS A 220 -3.94 20.17 -11.24
CA HIS A 220 -4.62 20.51 -10.00
C HIS A 220 -3.88 19.90 -8.81
N VAL A 221 -4.03 20.47 -7.62
CA VAL A 221 -3.43 19.94 -6.40
C VAL A 221 -4.46 19.16 -5.62
N TYR A 222 -4.22 17.86 -5.46
CA TYR A 222 -5.06 16.94 -4.71
C TYR A 222 -4.41 16.69 -3.36
N THR A 223 -5.14 16.94 -2.28
CA THR A 223 -4.62 16.87 -0.92
C THR A 223 -5.47 15.97 -0.06
N VAL A 224 -4.82 15.17 0.78
CA VAL A 224 -5.42 14.50 1.93
C VAL A 224 -4.67 14.90 3.19
N GLU A 225 -5.41 15.19 4.25
CA GLU A 225 -4.88 15.33 5.59
C GLU A 225 -5.48 14.27 6.49
N LYS A 226 -4.61 13.47 7.09
CA LYS A 226 -4.97 12.46 8.09
C LYS A 226 -4.69 13.03 9.47
N GLN A 227 -5.73 13.09 10.29
CA GLN A 227 -5.65 13.39 11.72
C GLN A 227 -6.17 12.18 12.50
N GLU A 228 -5.91 12.12 13.80
CA GLU A 228 -6.53 11.12 14.66
C GLU A 228 -8.06 11.23 14.58
N GLY A 229 -8.72 10.18 14.08
CA GLY A 229 -10.17 10.14 13.94
C GLY A 229 -10.77 11.04 12.85
N ARG A 230 -9.99 11.61 11.92
CA ARG A 230 -10.52 12.47 10.86
C ARG A 230 -9.71 12.42 9.57
N ILE A 231 -10.41 12.44 8.43
CA ILE A 231 -9.84 12.56 7.08
C ILE A 231 -10.43 13.79 6.42
N ILE A 232 -9.57 14.66 5.89
CA ILE A 232 -9.97 15.83 5.11
C ILE A 232 -9.33 15.75 3.74
N MET A 233 -10.09 15.97 2.68
CA MET A 233 -9.60 16.01 1.30
C MET A 233 -9.92 17.33 0.64
N ALA A 234 -9.01 17.81 -0.21
CA ALA A 234 -9.17 19.03 -0.96
C ALA A 234 -8.64 18.92 -2.39
N ILE A 235 -9.25 19.69 -3.30
CA ILE A 235 -8.75 19.95 -4.65
C ILE A 235 -8.56 21.45 -4.79
N ASP A 236 -7.37 21.91 -5.19
CA ASP A 236 -7.03 23.34 -5.31
C ASP A 236 -7.51 24.15 -4.11
N ASP A 237 -7.14 23.68 -2.93
CA ASP A 237 -7.50 24.26 -1.64
C ASP A 237 -8.99 24.22 -1.24
N GLN A 238 -9.88 23.73 -2.11
CA GLN A 238 -11.29 23.54 -1.80
C GLN A 238 -11.53 22.19 -1.14
N ILE A 239 -12.03 22.18 0.09
CA ILE A 239 -12.44 20.94 0.78
C ILE A 239 -13.58 20.28 0.00
N VAL A 240 -13.39 19.01 -0.34
CA VAL A 240 -14.34 18.16 -1.09
C VAL A 240 -14.85 16.98 -0.26
N MET A 241 -14.13 16.62 0.82
CA MET A 241 -14.56 15.62 1.78
C MET A 241 -13.97 15.96 3.16
N ASP A 242 -14.77 15.80 4.21
CA ASP A 242 -14.37 16.04 5.59
C ASP A 242 -15.19 15.07 6.46
N VAL A 243 -14.54 14.02 6.95
CA VAL A 243 -15.19 12.91 7.63
C VAL A 243 -14.47 12.59 8.93
N GLU A 244 -15.26 12.43 9.98
CA GLU A 244 -14.79 12.10 11.32
C GLU A 244 -15.18 10.65 11.68
N GLU A 245 -14.53 10.08 12.68
CA GLU A 245 -14.76 8.70 13.12
C GLU A 245 -16.24 8.43 13.45
N TRP A 246 -16.96 9.42 13.97
CA TRP A 246 -18.38 9.26 14.32
C TRP A 246 -19.34 9.25 13.13
N ASP A 247 -18.89 9.65 11.94
CA ASP A 247 -19.66 9.52 10.71
C ASP A 247 -19.66 8.07 10.18
N VAL A 248 -18.78 7.21 10.71
CA VAL A 248 -18.71 5.80 10.32
C VAL A 248 -20.04 5.10 10.66
N PRO A 249 -20.71 4.50 9.66
CA PRO A 249 -22.00 3.86 9.89
C PRO A 249 -21.80 2.63 10.76
N VAL A 250 -22.60 2.46 11.82
CA VAL A 250 -22.60 1.23 12.64
C VAL A 250 -23.06 0.04 11.78
N PRO A 251 -22.36 -1.12 11.79
CA PRO A 251 -21.30 -1.56 12.71
C PRO A 251 -19.87 -1.37 12.18
N GLY A 252 -19.66 -0.40 11.31
CA GLY A 252 -18.36 -0.04 10.77
C GLY A 252 -17.35 0.37 11.84
N ARG A 253 -16.08 0.16 11.52
CA ARG A 253 -14.94 0.56 12.36
C ARG A 253 -14.06 1.54 11.62
N TRP A 254 -13.62 2.58 12.32
CA TRP A 254 -12.55 3.46 11.87
C TRP A 254 -11.21 2.71 11.89
N VAL A 255 -10.48 2.78 10.77
CA VAL A 255 -9.18 2.09 10.59
C VAL A 255 -8.10 3.00 10.02
N PHE A 256 -8.41 4.28 9.77
CA PHE A 256 -7.53 5.19 9.02
C PHE A 256 -6.44 5.82 9.88
N ASP A 257 -6.44 5.61 11.20
CA ASP A 257 -5.33 5.98 12.09
C ASP A 257 -4.11 5.07 11.90
N ALA A 258 -4.25 3.95 11.18
CA ALA A 258 -3.13 3.10 10.83
C ALA A 258 -2.26 3.74 9.74
N PRO A 259 -0.96 3.37 9.66
CA PRO A 259 -0.11 3.77 8.55
C PRO A 259 -0.69 3.35 7.20
N THR A 260 -0.59 4.23 6.21
CA THR A 260 -1.05 4.05 4.84
C THR A 260 0.06 4.37 3.85
N HIS A 261 0.14 3.64 2.74
CA HIS A 261 1.03 3.94 1.62
C HIS A 261 0.23 4.54 0.45
N ALA A 262 0.91 5.32 -0.41
CA ALA A 262 0.30 5.99 -1.55
C ALA A 262 0.31 5.11 -2.81
N LEU A 263 -0.67 5.32 -3.68
CA LEU A 263 -0.78 4.71 -4.99
C LEU A 263 -1.21 5.74 -6.04
N PHE A 264 -0.64 5.61 -7.24
CA PHE A 264 -1.13 6.25 -8.47
C PHE A 264 -1.44 5.16 -9.50
N SER A 265 -2.58 5.27 -10.17
CA SER A 265 -2.98 4.32 -11.21
C SER A 265 -3.90 4.95 -12.23
N LEU A 266 -3.86 4.42 -13.46
CA LEU A 266 -4.81 4.74 -14.52
C LEU A 266 -5.47 3.43 -14.99
N ALA A 267 -6.61 3.08 -14.40
CA ALA A 267 -7.35 1.90 -14.82
C ALA A 267 -8.09 2.14 -16.14
N VAL A 268 -8.30 1.06 -16.89
CA VAL A 268 -9.03 1.03 -18.16
C VAL A 268 -10.07 -0.07 -18.08
N GLY A 269 -11.33 0.27 -18.30
CA GLY A 269 -12.45 -0.65 -18.12
C GLY A 269 -12.80 -0.91 -16.66
N GLY A 270 -13.79 -1.77 -16.46
CA GLY A 270 -14.24 -2.19 -15.14
C GLY A 270 -15.68 -1.80 -14.82
N ASN A 271 -16.18 -2.34 -13.72
CA ASN A 271 -17.59 -2.26 -13.32
C ASN A 271 -18.15 -0.83 -13.24
N TRP A 272 -17.29 0.13 -12.92
CA TRP A 272 -17.70 1.52 -12.70
C TRP A 272 -17.53 2.44 -13.91
N PRO A 273 -16.34 2.57 -14.53
CA PRO A 273 -16.21 3.37 -15.75
C PRO A 273 -16.92 2.70 -16.94
N GLY A 274 -17.16 1.39 -16.90
CA GLY A 274 -17.56 0.60 -18.06
C GLY A 274 -16.39 0.43 -19.02
N ASP A 275 -16.62 -0.26 -20.14
CA ASP A 275 -15.56 -0.50 -21.12
C ASP A 275 -15.25 0.77 -21.93
N PRO A 276 -14.02 0.91 -22.45
CA PRO A 276 -13.71 1.88 -23.50
C PRO A 276 -14.58 1.67 -24.74
N ASP A 277 -14.80 2.75 -25.49
CA ASP A 277 -15.49 2.70 -26.76
C ASP A 277 -14.75 3.48 -27.86
N ALA A 278 -15.37 3.66 -29.03
CA ALA A 278 -14.76 4.36 -30.16
C ALA A 278 -14.47 5.86 -29.90
N SER A 279 -14.93 6.42 -28.78
CA SER A 279 -14.59 7.78 -28.35
C SER A 279 -13.36 7.85 -27.44
N THR A 280 -12.92 6.72 -26.89
CA THR A 280 -11.74 6.65 -26.01
C THR A 280 -10.46 6.87 -26.85
N PRO A 281 -9.60 7.85 -26.50
CA PRO A 281 -8.33 8.03 -27.18
C PRO A 281 -7.43 6.79 -27.03
N VAL A 282 -6.59 6.53 -28.04
CA VAL A 282 -5.68 5.37 -28.01
C VAL A 282 -4.59 5.51 -26.95
N VAL A 283 -4.12 6.72 -26.69
CA VAL A 283 -3.09 7.00 -25.67
C VAL A 283 -3.65 8.02 -24.70
N ASN A 284 -3.59 7.70 -23.41
CA ASN A 284 -4.12 8.53 -22.33
C ASN A 284 -3.06 8.62 -21.23
N GLU A 285 -2.84 9.82 -20.69
CA GLU A 285 -1.75 10.07 -19.76
C GLU A 285 -2.26 10.73 -18.48
N MET A 286 -1.90 10.13 -17.34
CA MET A 286 -1.95 10.78 -16.03
C MET A 286 -0.55 11.29 -15.73
N VAL A 287 -0.42 12.61 -15.56
CA VAL A 287 0.87 13.29 -15.40
C VAL A 287 0.97 13.85 -13.99
N ILE A 288 2.00 13.46 -13.25
CA ILE A 288 2.25 13.88 -11.87
C ILE A 288 3.51 14.75 -11.86
N ASP A 289 3.36 16.02 -11.47
CA ASP A 289 4.46 17.00 -11.39
C ASP A 289 5.25 16.83 -10.08
N TRP A 290 4.56 16.69 -8.95
CA TRP A 290 5.22 16.42 -7.68
C TRP A 290 4.30 15.76 -6.67
N MET A 291 4.89 15.14 -5.66
CA MET A 291 4.23 14.70 -4.43
C MET A 291 4.97 15.26 -3.21
N SER A 292 4.22 15.79 -2.23
CA SER A 292 4.76 16.32 -0.98
C SER A 292 4.01 15.75 0.21
N PHE A 293 4.75 15.29 1.21
CA PHE A 293 4.23 14.93 2.53
C PHE A 293 4.83 15.82 3.61
N THR A 294 3.97 16.34 4.48
CA THR A 294 4.39 17.01 5.72
C THR A 294 3.79 16.28 6.93
N PRO A 295 4.62 15.78 7.87
CA PRO A 295 4.19 15.17 9.12
C PRO A 295 3.28 16.09 9.95
N ALA A 296 2.34 15.51 10.69
CA ALA A 296 1.36 16.27 11.47
C ALA A 296 2.00 17.26 12.47
N ASP A 297 3.12 16.89 13.11
CA ASP A 297 3.83 17.74 14.06
C ASP A 297 4.56 18.94 13.42
N GLN A 298 4.68 18.93 12.09
CA GLN A 298 5.34 19.97 11.29
C GLN A 298 4.35 20.84 10.49
N LEU A 299 3.05 20.50 10.45
CA LEU A 299 2.03 21.31 9.76
C LEU A 299 1.80 22.68 10.42
N GLY A 300 2.03 22.78 11.73
CA GLY A 300 1.65 23.96 12.52
C GLY A 300 0.15 24.22 12.44
N ASP A 301 -0.24 25.50 12.47
CA ASP A 301 -1.65 25.94 12.36
C ASP A 301 -2.11 26.09 10.89
N THR A 302 -1.35 25.60 9.92
CA THR A 302 -1.62 25.81 8.48
C THR A 302 -2.89 25.05 8.09
N PRO A 303 -4.01 25.71 7.75
CA PRO A 303 -5.22 24.99 7.37
C PRO A 303 -5.01 24.24 6.06
N ILE A 304 -5.73 23.13 5.87
CA ILE A 304 -5.92 22.58 4.53
C ILE A 304 -6.63 23.65 3.71
N GLY A 305 -6.15 23.92 2.50
CA GLY A 305 -6.66 25.03 1.71
C GLY A 305 -5.83 26.31 1.73
N SER A 306 -4.57 26.24 2.16
CA SER A 306 -3.67 27.39 2.23
C SER A 306 -2.29 27.09 1.69
N LEU A 307 -2.16 26.15 0.74
CA LEU A 307 -0.88 25.85 0.12
C LEU A 307 -0.40 27.11 -0.63
N GLY A 308 0.45 27.90 0.02
CA GLY A 308 1.30 28.86 -0.67
C GLY A 308 2.05 28.12 -1.76
N GLU A 309 2.18 28.73 -2.93
CA GLU A 309 2.82 28.13 -4.10
C GLU A 309 4.03 27.28 -3.69
N VAL A 310 3.92 25.96 -3.87
CA VAL A 310 5.08 25.07 -3.84
C VAL A 310 5.87 25.42 -5.08
N THR A 311 6.74 26.42 -4.93
CA THR A 311 7.59 26.94 -5.99
C THR A 311 8.80 26.03 -6.10
N ARG A 312 9.09 25.60 -7.34
CA ARG A 312 10.33 24.91 -7.71
C ARG A 312 11.55 25.74 -7.34
#